data_AF-A0A5Q4F948-F1
#
_entry.id   AF-A0A5Q4F948-F1
#
_cell.length_a   1.000
_cell.length_b   1.000
_cell.length_c   1.000
_cell.angle_alpha   90.00
_cell.angle_beta   90.00
_cell.angle_gamma   90.00
#
_symmetry.space_group_name_H-M   'P 1'
#
loop_
_entity.id
_entity.type
_entity.pdbx_description
1 polymer ?
#
loop_
_entity_poly.entity_id
_entity_poly.type
_entity_poly.pdbx_seq_one_letter_code
_entity_poly.pdbx_strand_id
1 'polypeptide(L)'
;MKTLNGQLGKINTLSREILYELEKDEPSVDEISERIAMRNEFIESLDPLIESTEIESLSDLEKTNLETLFNQFMEINITIRKNLNESLTEHEINLASATKVRKAEESYTLSDNPDLSYFTNR
;
A
#
# COMPACT_ATOMS: atom_id res chain seq x y z
N MET A 1 15.68 9.49 24.00
CA MET A 1 15.21 10.81 23.49
C MET A 1 14.65 10.57 22.09
N LYS A 2 13.40 10.96 21.79
CA LYS A 2 12.85 10.86 20.42
C LYS A 2 13.46 12.00 19.59
N THR A 3 14.11 11.69 18.47
CA THR A 3 14.68 12.69 17.55
C THR A 3 13.96 12.60 16.20
N LEU A 4 13.95 13.69 15.43
CA LEU A 4 13.38 13.68 14.07
C LEU A 4 13.98 12.57 13.20
N ASN A 5 15.31 12.43 13.22
CA ASN A 5 16.03 11.36 12.52
C ASN A 5 15.58 9.97 12.97
N GLY A 6 15.41 9.77 14.29
CA GLY A 6 14.96 8.49 14.85
C GLY A 6 13.53 8.14 14.41
N GLN A 7 12.63 9.11 14.36
CA GLN A 7 11.24 8.88 13.93
C GLN A 7 11.14 8.63 12.42
N LEU A 8 11.81 9.44 11.59
CA LEU A 8 11.86 9.20 10.15
C LEU A 8 12.52 7.84 9.82
N GLY A 9 13.54 7.44 10.58
CA GLY A 9 14.13 6.10 10.46
C GLY A 9 13.11 4.99 10.69
N LYS A 10 12.28 5.09 11.74
CA LYS A 10 11.21 4.12 12.01
C LYS A 10 10.12 4.12 10.95
N ILE A 11 9.72 5.30 10.47
CA ILE A 11 8.76 5.45 9.36
C ILE A 11 9.27 4.75 8.11
N ASN A 12 10.56 4.91 7.78
CA ASN A 12 11.18 4.23 6.65
C ASN A 12 11.25 2.71 6.83
N THR A 13 11.57 2.23 8.04
CA THR A 13 11.54 0.78 8.33
C THR A 13 10.15 0.21 8.08
N LEU A 14 9.11 0.80 8.69
CA LEU A 14 7.73 0.35 8.49
C LEU A 14 7.29 0.45 7.02
N SER A 15 7.72 1.50 6.31
CA SER A 15 7.41 1.65 4.89
C SER A 15 8.07 0.54 4.05
N ARG A 16 9.30 0.13 4.36
CA ARG A 16 9.93 -1.03 3.69
C ARG A 16 9.23 -2.33 4.02
N GLU A 17 8.78 -2.53 5.25
CA GLU A 17 8.02 -3.71 5.64
C GLU A 17 6.66 -3.79 4.93
N ILE A 18 5.95 -2.66 4.79
CA ILE A 18 4.72 -2.58 3.98
C ILE A 18 5.01 -2.95 2.53
N LEU A 19 6.08 -2.40 1.95
CA LEU A 19 6.46 -2.71 0.57
C LEU A 19 6.81 -4.19 0.40
N TYR A 20 7.57 -4.76 1.32
CA TYR A 20 7.91 -6.18 1.32
C TYR A 20 6.65 -7.07 1.38
N GLU A 21 5.67 -6.71 2.21
CA GLU A 21 4.41 -7.44 2.31
C GLU A 21 3.60 -7.37 1.01
N LEU A 22 3.57 -6.20 0.36
CA LEU A 22 2.89 -6.00 -0.92
C LEU A 22 3.51 -6.77 -2.09
N GLU A 23 4.79 -7.10 -2.00
CA GLU A 23 5.53 -7.81 -3.05
C GLU A 23 5.46 -9.34 -2.91
N LYS A 24 4.80 -9.86 -1.87
CA LYS A 24 4.56 -11.30 -1.73
C LYS A 24 3.55 -11.82 -2.75
N ASP A 25 3.65 -13.10 -3.09
CA ASP A 25 2.68 -13.78 -3.95
C ASP A 25 1.25 -13.76 -3.35
N GLU A 26 1.15 -13.82 -2.02
CA GLU A 26 -0.10 -13.70 -1.27
C GLU A 26 0.05 -12.61 -0.18
N PRO A 27 -0.18 -11.32 -0.51
CA PRO A 27 -0.08 -10.23 0.46
C PRO A 27 -1.15 -10.31 1.54
N SER A 28 -0.78 -10.13 2.80
CA SER A 28 -1.75 -10.04 3.89
C SER A 28 -2.25 -8.62 4.10
N VAL A 29 -3.53 -8.37 3.79
CA VAL A 29 -4.19 -7.06 3.97
C VAL A 29 -4.19 -6.62 5.43
N ASP A 30 -4.38 -7.55 6.37
CA ASP A 30 -4.38 -7.25 7.80
C ASP A 30 -2.99 -6.78 8.27
N GLU A 31 -1.95 -7.49 7.84
CA GLU A 31 -0.55 -7.17 8.13
C GLU A 31 -0.10 -5.82 7.53
N ILE A 32 -0.56 -5.51 6.31
CA ILE A 32 -0.32 -4.21 5.67
C ILE A 32 -1.04 -3.11 6.46
N SER A 33 -2.29 -3.35 6.85
CA SER A 33 -3.11 -2.37 7.56
C SER A 33 -2.54 -2.04 8.94
N GLU A 34 -2.11 -3.06 9.69
CA GLU A 34 -1.45 -2.88 10.99
C GLU A 34 -0.18 -2.03 10.86
N ARG A 35 0.69 -2.35 9.89
CA ARG A 35 1.93 -1.59 9.67
C ARG A 35 1.67 -0.15 9.22
N ILE A 36 0.63 0.09 8.42
CA ILE A 36 0.21 1.45 8.06
C ILE A 36 -0.25 2.22 9.29
N ALA A 37 -1.05 1.60 10.17
CA ALA A 37 -1.50 2.23 11.41
C ALA A 37 -0.32 2.60 12.32
N MET A 38 0.62 1.67 12.55
CA MET A 38 1.84 1.94 13.31
C MET A 38 2.68 3.06 12.68
N ARG A 39 2.81 3.07 11.34
CA ARG A 39 3.55 4.12 10.64
C ARG A 39 2.91 5.49 10.87
N ASN A 40 1.58 5.56 10.84
CA ASN A 40 0.84 6.80 11.06
C ASN A 40 1.03 7.33 12.49
N GLU A 41 1.10 6.47 13.51
CA GLU A 41 1.43 6.90 14.88
C GLU A 41 2.82 7.57 14.95
N PHE A 42 3.80 7.07 14.19
CA PHE A 42 5.11 7.71 14.11
C PHE A 42 5.06 9.04 13.34
N ILE A 43 4.26 9.14 12.28
CA ILE A 43 4.06 10.38 11.53
C ILE A 43 3.40 11.45 12.41
N GLU A 44 2.32 11.13 13.11
CA GLU A 44 1.64 12.05 14.02
C GLU A 44 2.57 12.56 15.13
N SER A 45 3.54 11.72 15.54
CA SER A 45 4.54 12.11 16.53
C SER A 45 5.65 13.03 15.99
N LEU A 46 5.71 13.27 14.66
CA LEU A 46 6.67 14.21 14.07
C LEU A 46 6.29 15.66 14.32
N ASP A 47 5.01 16.02 14.22
CA ASP A 47 4.54 17.40 14.37
C ASP A 47 5.09 18.11 15.64
N PRO A 48 4.92 17.56 16.85
CA PRO A 48 5.48 18.20 18.05
C PRO A 48 7.02 18.20 18.08
N LEU A 49 7.67 17.27 17.39
CA LEU A 49 9.13 17.25 17.27
C LEU A 49 9.63 18.32 16.30
N ILE A 50 8.91 18.58 15.20
CA ILE A 50 9.24 19.63 14.25
C ILE A 50 9.11 20.99 14.95
N GLU A 51 8.03 21.22 15.69
CA GLU A 51 7.81 22.47 16.43
C GLU A 51 8.84 22.72 17.52
N SER A 52 9.34 21.66 18.17
CA SER A 52 10.32 21.77 19.26
C SER A 52 11.79 21.70 18.81
N THR A 53 12.05 21.33 17.56
CA THR A 53 13.41 21.24 17.03
C THR A 53 13.81 22.56 16.38
N GLU A 54 14.82 23.22 16.94
CA GLU A 54 15.46 24.36 16.30
C GLU A 54 16.31 23.86 15.12
N ILE A 55 15.74 23.79 13.91
CA ILE A 55 16.41 23.23 12.73
C ILE A 55 17.74 23.93 12.46
N GLU A 56 17.85 25.23 12.74
CA GLU A 56 19.08 26.00 12.57
C GLU A 56 20.22 25.49 13.45
N SER A 57 19.91 24.96 14.64
CA SER A 57 20.88 24.43 15.59
C SER A 57 21.39 23.03 15.23
N LEU A 58 20.78 22.35 14.25
CA LEU A 58 21.24 21.05 13.78
C LEU A 58 22.55 21.19 13.00
N SER A 59 23.46 20.24 13.21
CA SER A 59 24.66 20.13 12.40
C SER A 59 24.33 19.84 10.94
N ASP A 60 25.24 20.19 10.02
CA ASP A 60 25.07 19.91 8.59
C ASP A 60 24.89 18.41 8.32
N LEU A 61 25.55 17.56 9.11
CA LEU A 61 25.39 16.11 9.05
C LEU A 61 23.96 15.67 9.43
N GLU A 62 23.39 16.23 10.49
CA GLU A 62 22.02 15.93 10.91
C GLU A 62 20.99 16.40 9.89
N LYS A 63 21.19 17.60 9.31
CA LYS A 63 20.34 18.13 8.24
C LYS A 63 20.39 17.25 6.99
N THR A 64 21.59 16.86 6.56
CA THR A 64 21.79 15.95 5.41
C THR A 64 21.13 14.59 5.66
N ASN A 65 21.24 14.06 6.88
CA ASN A 65 20.62 12.79 7.23
C ASN A 65 19.08 12.88 7.25
N LEU A 66 18.51 13.97 7.77
CA LEU A 66 17.07 14.23 7.73
C LEU A 66 16.56 14.28 6.29
N GLU A 67 17.23 15.03 5.43
CA GLU A 67 16.89 15.14 4.02
C GLU A 67 16.95 13.77 3.33
N THR A 68 18.01 13.00 3.58
CA THR A 68 18.16 11.64 3.04
C THR A 68 17.02 10.73 3.47
N LEU A 69 16.69 10.72 4.76
CA LEU A 69 15.60 9.90 5.30
C LEU A 69 14.24 10.33 4.75
N PHE A 70 14.01 11.63 4.60
CA PHE A 70 12.77 12.14 4.03
C PHE A 70 12.63 11.77 2.55
N ASN A 71 13.71 11.89 1.77
CA ASN A 71 13.70 11.49 0.36
C ASN A 71 13.43 9.98 0.21
N GLN A 72 14.05 9.14 1.05
CA GLN A 72 13.75 7.71 1.10
C GLN A 72 12.28 7.43 1.41
N PHE A 73 11.70 8.16 2.38
CA PHE A 73 10.29 8.03 2.70
C PHE A 73 9.40 8.34 1.49
N MET A 74 9.70 9.45 0.79
CA MET A 74 8.95 9.87 -0.40
C MET A 74 9.01 8.82 -1.50
N GLU A 75 10.21 8.31 -1.81
CA GLU A 75 10.40 7.26 -2.82
C GLU A 75 9.62 5.98 -2.47
N ILE A 76 9.77 5.47 -1.24
CA ILE A 76 9.08 4.24 -0.82
C ILE A 76 7.55 4.45 -0.84
N ASN A 77 7.06 5.60 -0.40
CA ASN A 77 5.63 5.89 -0.37
C ASN A 77 5.02 6.00 -1.78
N ILE A 78 5.76 6.49 -2.77
CA ILE A 78 5.35 6.47 -4.18
C ILE A 78 5.20 5.03 -4.66
N THR A 79 6.18 4.16 -4.36
CA THR A 79 6.14 2.75 -4.76
C THR A 79 4.97 2.01 -4.09
N ILE A 80 4.75 2.20 -2.78
CA ILE A 80 3.62 1.61 -2.07
C ILE A 80 2.29 2.00 -2.72
N ARG A 81 2.09 3.29 -3.02
CA ARG A 81 0.87 3.78 -3.68
C ARG A 81 0.67 3.16 -5.05
N LYS A 82 1.74 3.02 -5.81
CA LYS A 82 1.70 2.36 -7.12
C LYS A 82 1.25 0.91 -6.99
N ASN A 83 1.91 0.12 -6.14
CA ASN A 83 1.62 -1.31 -5.97
C ASN A 83 0.19 -1.54 -5.44
N LEU A 84 -0.28 -0.72 -4.50
CA LEU A 84 -1.66 -0.78 -4.00
C LEU A 84 -2.69 -0.50 -5.11
N ASN A 85 -2.44 0.48 -5.98
CA ASN A 85 -3.34 0.77 -7.10
C ASN A 85 -3.34 -0.34 -8.14
N GLU A 86 -2.18 -0.93 -8.44
CA GLU A 86 -2.06 -2.07 -9.36
C GLU A 86 -2.81 -3.29 -8.81
N SER A 87 -2.61 -3.63 -7.53
CA SER A 87 -3.32 -4.72 -6.86
C SER A 87 -4.84 -4.48 -6.80
N LEU A 88 -5.29 -3.25 -6.49
CA LEU A 88 -6.71 -2.91 -6.52
C LEU A 88 -7.32 -3.11 -7.91
N THR A 89 -6.62 -2.66 -8.96
CA THR A 89 -7.08 -2.82 -10.35
C THR A 89 -7.21 -4.30 -10.72
N GLU A 90 -6.24 -5.13 -10.32
CA GLU A 90 -6.29 -6.57 -10.55
C GLU A 90 -7.46 -7.24 -9.81
N HIS A 91 -7.69 -6.87 -8.54
CA HIS A 91 -8.82 -7.39 -7.77
C HIS A 91 -10.18 -7.00 -8.37
N GLU A 92 -10.32 -5.78 -8.89
CA GLU A 92 -11.54 -5.33 -9.59
C GLU A 92 -11.80 -6.16 -10.87
N ILE A 93 -10.75 -6.42 -11.66
CA ILE A 93 -10.84 -7.26 -12.87
C ILE A 93 -11.25 -8.69 -12.49
N ASN A 94 -10.62 -9.25 -11.47
CA ASN A 94 -10.89 -10.61 -11.00
C ASN A 94 -12.34 -10.74 -10.48
N LEU A 95 -12.82 -9.75 -9.70
CA LEU A 95 -14.20 -9.72 -9.22
C LEU A 95 -15.21 -9.59 -10.37
N ALA A 96 -14.93 -8.74 -11.35
CA ALA A 96 -15.78 -8.59 -12.53
C ALA A 96 -15.84 -9.89 -13.34
N SER A 97 -14.71 -10.58 -13.48
CA SER A 97 -14.62 -11.89 -14.14
C SER A 97 -15.42 -12.95 -13.39
N ALA A 98 -15.20 -13.10 -12.08
CA ALA A 98 -15.92 -14.05 -11.23
C ALA A 98 -17.44 -13.79 -11.25
N THR A 99 -17.86 -12.52 -11.25
CA THR A 99 -19.28 -12.15 -11.36
C THR A 99 -19.88 -12.56 -12.70
N LYS A 100 -19.13 -12.42 -13.81
CA LYS A 100 -19.57 -12.88 -15.14
C LYS A 100 -19.68 -14.40 -15.19
N VAL A 101 -18.69 -15.12 -14.65
CA VAL A 101 -18.71 -16.59 -14.55
C VAL A 101 -19.93 -17.06 -13.76
N ARG A 102 -20.16 -16.50 -12.57
CA ARG A 102 -21.31 -16.82 -11.73
C ARG A 102 -22.64 -16.59 -12.46
N LYS A 103 -22.80 -15.45 -13.15
CA LYS A 103 -24.02 -15.17 -13.94
C LYS A 103 -24.21 -16.17 -15.08
N ALA A 104 -23.13 -16.59 -15.74
CA ALA A 104 -23.19 -17.61 -16.77
C ALA A 104 -23.63 -18.96 -16.18
N GLU A 105 -23.01 -19.39 -15.08
CA GLU A 105 -23.36 -20.63 -14.35
C GLU A 105 -24.81 -20.63 -13.86
N GLU A 106 -25.29 -19.51 -13.30
CA GLU A 106 -26.70 -19.32 -12.91
C GLU A 106 -27.64 -19.44 -14.13
N SER A 107 -27.25 -18.91 -15.28
CA SER A 107 -28.02 -19.03 -16.52
C SER A 107 -28.03 -20.48 -17.06
N TYR A 108 -26.94 -21.23 -16.89
CA TYR A 108 -26.85 -22.65 -17.24
C TYR A 108 -27.65 -23.54 -16.29
N THR A 109 -27.70 -23.22 -15.00
CA THR A 109 -28.40 -24.01 -13.98
C THR A 109 -29.90 -23.72 -13.93
N LEU A 110 -30.35 -22.51 -14.27
CA LEU A 110 -31.77 -22.16 -14.42
C LEU A 110 -32.38 -22.68 -15.73
N SER A 111 -31.56 -23.11 -16.68
CA SER A 111 -32.03 -23.61 -17.96
C SER A 111 -31.84 -25.12 -18.07
N ASP A 112 -32.93 -25.87 -17.91
CA ASP A 112 -33.01 -27.27 -18.39
C ASP A 112 -32.86 -27.39 -19.94
N ASN A 113 -32.60 -26.28 -20.64
CA ASN A 113 -32.24 -26.23 -22.06
C ASN A 113 -31.28 -25.04 -22.34
N PRO A 114 -29.96 -25.21 -22.20
CA PRO A 114 -29.03 -24.09 -22.29
C PRO A 114 -29.05 -23.44 -23.69
N ASP A 115 -29.21 -22.12 -23.74
CA ASP A 115 -29.11 -21.36 -24.98
C ASP A 115 -27.63 -21.23 -25.39
N LEU A 116 -27.24 -22.01 -26.40
CA LEU A 116 -25.88 -22.08 -26.93
C LEU A 116 -25.58 -21.01 -27.99
N SER A 117 -26.48 -20.05 -28.22
CA SER A 117 -26.31 -19.00 -29.23
C SER A 117 -25.08 -18.10 -29.01
N TYR A 118 -24.56 -18.05 -27.79
CA TYR A 118 -23.31 -17.36 -27.46
C TYR A 118 -22.05 -18.03 -28.07
N PHE A 119 -22.11 -19.31 -28.45
CA PHE A 119 -20.99 -20.06 -29.03
C PHE A 119 -21.04 -20.22 -30.55
N THR A 120 -22.15 -19.85 -31.22
CA THR A 120 -22.39 -20.17 -32.63
C THR A 120 -22.15 -19.02 -33.62
N ASN A 121 -21.79 -17.82 -33.17
CA ASN A 121 -21.38 -16.75 -34.08
C ASN A 121 -19.86 -16.81 -34.33
N ARG A 122 -19.47 -17.73 -35.20
CA ARG A 122 -18.23 -17.68 -35.99
C ARG A 122 -18.58 -17.56 -37.47
#